data_AF-A0A1G8Z3B5-F1
#
_entry.id   AF-A0A1G8Z3B5-F1
#
_cell.length_a   1.000
_cell.length_b   1.000
_cell.length_c   1.000
_cell.angle_alpha   90.00
_cell.angle_beta   90.00
_cell.angle_gamma   90.00
#
_symmetry.space_group_name_H-M   'P 1'
#
loop_
_entity.id
_entity.type
_entity.pdbx_description
1 polymer ?
#
loop_
_entity_poly.entity_id
_entity_poly.type
_entity_poly.pdbx_seq_one_letter_code
_entity_poly.pdbx_strand_id
1 'polypeptide(L)'
;MIEIRPIKDLRDTTEISRLCEENKEPIYITKNGYGHLVVMSMETYKDKLAKADLYEKLAEAENQINNGEELLDAEAVFKSLKDRYGK
;
A
#
# COMPACT_ATOMS: atom_id res chain seq x y z
N MET A 1 13.22 10.57 -3.92
CA MET A 1 13.89 11.21 -2.77
C MET A 1 12.80 11.60 -1.77
N ILE A 2 13.02 11.46 -0.46
CA ILE A 2 11.99 11.84 0.53
C ILE A 2 11.82 13.36 0.50
N GLU A 3 10.61 13.81 0.19
CA GLU A 3 10.26 15.23 0.17
C GLU A 3 9.75 15.65 1.56
N ILE A 4 10.35 16.69 2.16
CA ILE A 4 9.97 17.22 3.47
C ILE A 4 9.67 18.72 3.34
N ARG A 5 8.47 19.14 3.76
CA ARG A 5 8.00 20.53 3.63
C ARG A 5 7.43 21.06 4.94
N PRO A 6 7.54 22.37 5.22
CA PRO A 6 6.90 22.96 6.38
C PRO A 6 5.38 23.07 6.18
N ILE A 7 4.59 23.02 7.26
CA ILE A 7 3.11 23.08 7.22
C ILE A 7 2.57 24.33 6.52
N LYS A 8 3.35 25.42 6.48
CA LYS A 8 2.98 26.65 5.77
C LYS A 8 2.85 26.48 4.26
N ASP A 9 3.47 25.44 3.68
CA ASP A 9 3.43 25.14 2.25
C ASP A 9 2.10 24.49 1.86
N LEU A 10 1.34 23.94 2.82
CA LEU A 10 -0.03 23.45 2.57
C LEU A 10 -1.02 24.55 2.17
N ARG A 11 -0.62 25.83 2.27
CA ARG A 11 -1.42 26.96 1.78
C ARG A 11 -1.46 27.02 0.26
N ASP A 12 -0.44 26.50 -0.42
CA ASP A 12 -0.43 26.34 -1.88
C ASP A 12 -0.90 24.92 -2.23
N THR A 13 -2.22 24.75 -2.25
CA THR A 13 -2.84 23.46 -2.53
C THR A 13 -2.57 22.98 -3.95
N THR A 14 -2.36 23.89 -4.89
CA THR A 14 -2.07 23.55 -6.29
C THR A 14 -0.71 22.87 -6.40
N GLU A 15 0.32 23.46 -5.80
CA GLU A 15 1.66 22.90 -5.82
C GLU A 15 1.74 21.58 -5.04
N ILE A 16 1.11 21.50 -3.86
CA ILE A 16 1.09 20.25 -3.08
C ILE A 16 0.35 19.14 -3.82
N SER A 17 -0.78 19.42 -4.46
CA SER A 17 -1.51 18.43 -5.27
C SER A 17 -0.65 17.91 -6.43
N ARG A 18 -0.01 18.83 -7.16
CA ARG A 18 0.89 18.50 -8.27
C ARG A 18 2.05 17.59 -7.81
N LEU A 19 2.71 17.95 -6.71
CA LEU A 19 3.79 17.14 -6.15
C LEU A 19 3.33 15.74 -5.72
N CYS A 20 2.13 15.62 -5.14
CA CYS A 20 1.55 14.34 -4.75
C CYS A 20 1.25 13.42 -5.96
N GLU A 21 0.85 13.98 -7.09
CA GLU A 21 0.57 13.23 -8.32
C GLU A 21 1.86 12.83 -9.05
N GLU A 22 2.81 13.75 -9.20
CA GLU A 22 4.04 13.52 -9.95
C GLU A 22 5.03 12.60 -9.24
N ASN A 23 5.24 12.80 -7.94
CA ASN A 23 6.28 12.06 -7.21
C ASN A 23 5.87 10.61 -6.93
N LYS A 24 4.56 10.31 -6.95
CA LYS A 24 3.97 9.02 -6.56
C LYS A 24 4.50 8.48 -5.22
N GLU A 25 4.92 9.38 -4.33
CA GLU A 25 5.50 9.09 -3.03
C GLU A 25 4.97 10.09 -1.97
N PRO A 26 5.00 9.73 -0.68
CA PRO A 26 4.56 10.60 0.40
C PRO A 26 5.43 11.85 0.55
N ILE A 27 4.77 12.97 0.83
CA ILE A 27 5.39 14.21 1.26
C ILE A 27 5.22 14.33 2.77
N TYR A 28 6.33 14.49 3.48
CA TYR A 28 6.32 14.64 4.93
C TYR A 28 6.22 16.12 5.29
N ILE A 29 5.27 16.45 6.16
CA ILE A 29 5.02 17.81 6.60
C ILE A 29 5.55 18.01 8.01
N THR A 30 6.30 19.09 8.20
CA THR A 30 6.85 19.50 9.49
C THR A 30 6.15 20.72 10.07
N LYS A 31 6.05 20.79 11.40
CA LYS A 31 5.58 21.97 12.14
C LYS A 31 6.57 22.26 13.25
N ASN A 32 7.13 23.47 13.26
CA ASN A 32 8.16 23.91 14.21
C ASN A 32 9.39 22.96 14.25
N GLY A 33 9.78 22.40 13.10
CA GLY A 33 10.91 21.47 12.99
C GLY A 33 10.60 20.00 13.32
N TYR A 34 9.39 19.70 13.79
CA TYR A 34 8.97 18.33 14.12
C TYR A 34 8.08 17.74 13.01
N GLY A 35 8.20 16.44 12.76
CA GLY A 35 7.27 15.71 11.89
C GLY A 35 5.84 15.86 12.40
N HIS A 36 4.89 16.07 11.47
CA HIS A 36 3.52 16.45 11.83
C HIS A 36 2.46 15.70 11.03
N LEU A 37 2.57 15.70 9.69
CA LEU A 37 1.59 15.06 8.80
C LEU A 37 2.32 14.39 7.63
N VAL A 38 1.61 13.52 6.93
CA VAL A 38 2.05 12.95 5.65
C VAL A 38 0.92 13.17 4.65
N VAL A 39 1.25 13.69 3.47
CA VAL A 39 0.30 13.95 2.38
C VAL A 39 0.74 13.20 1.14
N MET A 40 -0.20 12.57 0.44
CA MET A 40 0.04 11.83 -0.80
C MET A 40 -1.24 11.80 -1.64
N SER A 41 -1.13 11.43 -2.92
CA SER A 41 -2.31 11.22 -3.76
C SER A 41 -3.11 10.01 -3.28
N MET A 42 -4.39 9.96 -3.65
CA MET A 42 -5.25 8.81 -3.36
C MET A 42 -4.73 7.52 -4.02
N GLU A 43 -4.16 7.61 -5.23
CA GLU A 43 -3.53 6.48 -5.93
C GLU A 43 -2.35 5.93 -5.11
N THR A 44 -1.41 6.78 -4.72
CA THR A 44 -0.26 6.38 -3.91
C THR A 44 -0.68 5.76 -2.57
N TYR A 45 -1.71 6.30 -1.92
CA TYR A 45 -2.25 5.73 -0.68
C TYR A 45 -2.80 4.31 -0.89
N LYS A 46 -3.64 4.13 -1.92
CA LYS A 46 -4.22 2.81 -2.27
C LYS A 46 -3.14 1.80 -2.61
N ASP A 47 -2.14 2.18 -3.40
CA ASP A 47 -1.04 1.30 -3.78
C ASP A 47 -0.22 0.84 -2.57
N LYS A 48 0.03 1.74 -1.61
CA LYS A 48 0.74 1.37 -0.38
C LYS A 48 -0.08 0.44 0.51
N LEU A 49 -1.39 0.66 0.62
CA LEU A 49 -2.28 -0.28 1.34
C LEU A 49 -2.33 -1.65 0.66
N ALA A 50 -2.46 -1.70 -0.66
CA ALA A 50 -2.48 -2.95 -1.42
C ALA A 50 -1.17 -3.73 -1.27
N LYS A 51 -0.02 -3.04 -1.26
CA LYS A 51 1.29 -3.67 -1.00
C LYS A 51 1.39 -4.21 0.43
N ALA A 52 0.88 -3.48 1.42
CA ALA A 52 0.89 -3.95 2.80
C ALA A 52 0.05 -5.23 2.97
N ASP A 53 -1.17 -5.25 2.43
CA ASP A 53 -2.05 -6.43 2.42
C ASP A 53 -1.41 -7.63 1.69
N LEU A 54 -0.74 -7.38 0.56
CA LEU A 54 0.01 -8.43 -0.15
C LEU A 54 1.13 -9.02 0.74
N TYR A 55 1.92 -8.19 1.40
CA TYR A 55 3.00 -8.66 2.26
C TYR A 55 2.48 -9.43 3.47
N GLU A 56 1.35 -9.02 4.05
CA GLU A 56 0.70 -9.75 5.14
C GLU A 56 0.29 -11.16 4.70
N LYS A 57 -0.35 -11.29 3.53
CA LYS A 57 -0.74 -12.58 2.96
C LYS A 57 0.45 -13.49 2.63
N LEU A 58 1.53 -12.91 2.11
CA LEU A 58 2.76 -13.66 1.83
C LEU A 58 3.40 -14.16 3.13
N ALA A 59 3.47 -13.33 4.16
CA ALA A 59 4.00 -13.73 5.47
C ALA A 59 3.14 -14.83 6.12
N GLU A 60 1.82 -14.76 5.98
CA GLU A 60 0.92 -15.84 6.43
C GLU A 60 1.22 -17.15 5.70
N ALA A 61 1.33 -17.13 4.37
CA ALA A 61 1.65 -18.32 3.58
C ALA A 61 3.03 -18.91 3.93
N GLU A 62 4.05 -18.07 4.14
CA GLU A 62 5.36 -18.51 4.59
C GLU A 62 5.29 -19.19 5.98
N ASN A 63 4.49 -18.65 6.90
CA ASN A 63 4.28 -19.27 8.21
C ASN A 63 3.57 -20.63 8.11
N GLN A 64 2.55 -20.76 7.24
CA GLN A 64 1.87 -22.03 7.00
C GLN A 64 2.84 -23.11 6.51
N ILE A 65 3.73 -22.75 5.57
CA ILE A 65 4.79 -23.65 5.07
C ILE A 65 5.74 -24.05 6.21
N ASN A 66 6.21 -23.08 7.00
CA ASN A 66 7.16 -23.33 8.09
C ASN A 66 6.56 -24.20 9.21
N ASN A 67 5.25 -24.09 9.45
CA ASN A 67 4.51 -24.90 10.41
C ASN A 67 4.15 -26.29 9.87
N GLY A 68 4.43 -26.58 8.59
CA GLY A 68 4.11 -27.85 7.96
C GLY A 68 2.61 -28.06 7.73
N GLU A 69 1.86 -26.98 7.54
CA GLU A 69 0.44 -27.07 7.19
C GLU A 69 0.25 -27.76 5.84
N GLU A 70 -0.88 -28.46 5.69
CA GLU A 70 -1.19 -29.19 4.46
C GLU A 70 -1.47 -28.20 3.32
N LEU A 71 -0.62 -28.21 2.30
CA LEU A 71 -0.79 -27.37 1.12
C LEU A 71 -1.80 -27.98 0.17
N LEU A 72 -2.66 -27.13 -0.40
CA LEU A 72 -3.64 -27.54 -1.40
C LEU A 72 -3.02 -27.57 -2.79
N ASP A 73 -3.36 -28.58 -3.57
CA ASP A 73 -2.99 -28.63 -4.99
C ASP A 73 -3.74 -27.55 -5.79
N ALA A 74 -2.98 -26.74 -6.53
CA ALA A 74 -3.51 -25.58 -7.23
C ALA A 74 -4.55 -25.97 -8.29
N GLU A 75 -4.32 -27.03 -9.07
CA GLU A 75 -5.26 -27.48 -10.10
C GLU A 75 -6.58 -27.93 -9.48
N ALA A 76 -6.52 -28.69 -8.38
CA ALA A 76 -7.69 -29.11 -7.63
C ALA A 76 -8.49 -27.92 -7.08
N VAL A 77 -7.81 -26.91 -6.51
CA VAL A 77 -8.47 -25.69 -6.02
C VAL A 77 -9.17 -24.95 -7.15
N PHE A 78 -8.47 -24.65 -8.26
CA PHE A 78 -9.07 -23.92 -9.38
C PHE A 78 -10.23 -24.66 -10.03
N LYS A 79 -10.13 -25.99 -10.15
CA LYS A 79 -11.25 -26.83 -10.60
C LYS A 79 -12.46 -26.66 -9.69
N SER A 80 -12.28 -26.76 -8.37
CA SER A 80 -13.37 -26.63 -7.40
C SER A 80 -14.03 -25.25 -7.41
N LEU A 81 -13.25 -24.17 -7.61
CA LEU A 81 -13.76 -22.81 -7.71
C LEU A 81 -14.59 -22.60 -8.98
N LYS A 82 -14.09 -23.12 -10.12
CA LYS A 82 -14.81 -23.07 -11.39
C LYS A 82 -16.12 -23.86 -11.32
N ASP A 83 -16.10 -25.05 -10.73
CA ASP A 83 -17.31 -25.88 -10.57
C ASP A 83 -18.37 -25.18 -9.70
N ARG A 84 -17.94 -24.37 -8.71
CA ARG A 84 -18.83 -23.68 -7.78
C ARG A 84 -19.37 -22.34 -8.30
N TYR A 85 -18.54 -21.56 -9.02
CA TYR A 85 -18.85 -20.17 -9.37
C TYR A 85 -18.76 -19.85 -10.86
N GLY A 86 -18.22 -20.74 -11.68
CA GLY A 86 -18.08 -20.56 -13.12
C GLY A 86 -19.40 -20.77 -13.85
N LYS A 87 -20.29 -19.76 -13.80
CA LYS A 87 -21.32 -19.58 -14.83
C LYS A 87 -20.78 -18.68 -15.94
#